data_AF-A0AA39WS71-F1
#
_entry.id   AF-A0AA39WS71-F1
#
_cell.length_a   1.000
_cell.length_b   1.000
_cell.length_c   1.000
_cell.angle_alpha   90.00
_cell.angle_beta   90.00
_cell.angle_gamma   90.00
#
_symmetry.space_group_name_H-M   'P 1'
#
loop_
_entity.id
_entity.type
_entity.pdbx_description
1 polymer ?
#
loop_
_entity_poly.entity_id
_entity_poly.type
_entity_poly.pdbx_seq_one_letter_code
_entity_poly.pdbx_strand_id
1 'polypeptide(L)'
;MASEPTKTLTAQCYCKSTRFTVTVPTSALPLGTHLCSCFICRQVHGTLACFHAPLPTGTSPVFLTPTISIIRYRHSDLAASDRLFCSTCGCHIGDEDIIPDHASGQLEWRVASSIFTEHDESTFQIRSHIFPPTTSVGLHTWLPEINNRKLSSWAPEPNDPNFPILPPPTPTQEFDSDGHERLRGECHCGGVSFTFPRPNHPSFKDDPLVKRYTSPADPQKWLACMDVCNDCRLLTGAHVTAWTFIPLSSISPPLPESLEGYGTLKTYRSSEKVLRGFCGRCGATVFYMSEEERRKVDVAVGILRAPEGAIAEKWLTWRTGKLTYERDGMEFDRVFAEGLKRGLRTWGEGLDGEVLDFEIPLIVSDAIKLHATSPKWPKSPLPRDPKDPPSKRDCCKPKPKTILLARPAAPGQQQPEELSPPVQNTGRITFSMTCVFGETPAPEDPTPAELEPPAEEPPSKRLKIVTTGTDEKADEKVDGLGFQDVWGSKKQMASPNSRRNKDMLWSLIW
;
A
#
# COMPACT_ATOMS: atom_id res chain seq x y z
N MET A 1 -3.13 37.68 -21.27
CA MET A 1 -3.36 36.23 -21.55
C MET A 1 -4.33 35.73 -20.52
N ALA A 2 -5.44 35.10 -20.92
CA ALA A 2 -6.36 34.49 -19.97
C ALA A 2 -5.64 33.33 -19.25
N SER A 3 -5.76 33.24 -17.92
CA SER A 3 -5.22 32.10 -17.18
C SER A 3 -5.90 30.82 -17.66
N GLU A 4 -5.13 29.76 -17.91
CA GLU A 4 -5.68 28.45 -18.25
C GLU A 4 -6.64 27.97 -17.15
N PRO A 5 -7.84 27.46 -17.49
CA PRO A 5 -8.78 26.97 -16.49
C PRO A 5 -8.22 25.77 -15.74
N THR A 6 -8.28 25.80 -14.41
CA THR A 6 -7.77 24.75 -13.51
C THR A 6 -8.89 24.09 -12.70
N LYS A 7 -8.62 22.88 -12.21
CA LYS A 7 -9.47 22.16 -11.26
C LYS A 7 -8.61 21.75 -10.05
N THR A 8 -9.13 22.01 -8.85
CA THR A 8 -8.51 21.55 -7.60
C THR A 8 -9.19 20.27 -7.14
N LEU A 9 -8.39 19.24 -6.87
CA LEU A 9 -8.80 17.93 -6.39
C LEU A 9 -8.33 17.76 -4.94
N THR A 10 -9.14 17.13 -4.08
CA THR A 10 -8.82 16.98 -2.65
C THR A 10 -8.59 15.52 -2.27
N ALA A 11 -7.48 15.26 -1.56
CA ALA A 11 -7.12 13.95 -1.06
C ALA A 11 -6.99 13.93 0.46
N GLN A 12 -7.33 12.79 1.08
CA GLN A 12 -7.17 12.56 2.51
C GLN A 12 -6.94 11.09 2.84
N CYS A 13 -6.08 10.80 3.81
CA CYS A 13 -6.00 9.48 4.41
C CYS A 13 -7.15 9.22 5.40
N TYR A 14 -7.31 7.96 5.84
CA TYR A 14 -8.37 7.56 6.76
C TYR A 14 -8.40 8.38 8.06
N CYS A 15 -7.24 8.56 8.72
CA CYS A 15 -7.16 9.30 9.98
C CYS A 15 -7.24 10.82 9.82
N LYS A 16 -7.24 11.31 8.57
CA LYS A 16 -7.28 12.75 8.20
C LYS A 16 -6.09 13.58 8.69
N SER A 17 -5.05 12.96 9.23
CA SER A 17 -3.81 13.62 9.65
C SER A 17 -2.95 14.08 8.48
N THR A 18 -3.17 13.49 7.30
CA THR A 18 -2.59 13.93 6.03
C THR A 18 -3.72 14.25 5.07
N ARG A 19 -3.80 15.53 4.68
CA ARG A 19 -4.75 16.05 3.70
C ARG A 19 -4.00 16.97 2.76
N PHE A 20 -4.30 16.91 1.48
CA PHE A 20 -3.67 17.78 0.50
C PHE A 20 -4.62 18.06 -0.65
N THR A 21 -4.30 19.11 -1.39
CA THR A 21 -4.97 19.45 -2.63
C THR A 21 -3.97 19.40 -3.78
N VAL A 22 -4.47 19.10 -4.97
CA VAL A 22 -3.70 19.20 -6.21
C VAL A 22 -4.50 20.05 -7.17
N THR A 23 -3.90 21.12 -7.69
CA THR A 23 -4.53 21.98 -8.70
C THR A 23 -3.90 21.69 -10.05
N VAL A 24 -4.68 21.16 -10.98
CA VAL A 24 -4.23 20.78 -12.33
C VAL A 24 -4.95 21.60 -13.40
N PRO A 25 -4.32 21.83 -14.56
CA PRO A 25 -5.03 22.31 -15.75
C PRO A 25 -6.18 21.38 -16.11
N THR A 26 -7.35 21.95 -16.42
CA THR A 26 -8.51 21.14 -16.87
C THR A 26 -8.23 20.39 -18.17
N SER A 27 -7.31 20.89 -19.00
CA SER A 27 -6.79 20.25 -20.22
C SER A 27 -6.02 18.96 -19.95
N ALA A 28 -5.48 18.78 -18.74
CA ALA A 28 -4.75 17.57 -18.33
C ALA A 28 -5.67 16.45 -17.84
N LEU A 29 -6.96 16.73 -17.63
CA LEU A 29 -7.92 15.75 -17.15
C LEU A 29 -8.50 14.90 -18.30
N PRO A 30 -8.79 13.60 -18.06
CA PRO A 30 -8.51 12.86 -16.82
C PRO A 30 -7.03 12.49 -16.68
N LEU A 31 -6.54 12.52 -15.44
CA LEU A 31 -5.21 12.03 -15.08
C LEU A 31 -5.14 10.52 -15.31
N GLY A 32 -4.11 10.06 -16.01
CA GLY A 32 -3.94 8.65 -16.34
C GLY A 32 -3.37 7.85 -15.18
N THR A 33 -4.20 7.06 -14.50
CA THR A 33 -3.77 6.18 -13.42
C THR A 33 -3.18 4.88 -13.98
N HIS A 34 -2.04 4.46 -13.43
CA HIS A 34 -1.42 3.17 -13.71
C HIS A 34 -1.43 2.27 -12.46
N LEU A 35 -1.44 0.96 -12.70
CA LEU A 35 -1.39 -0.08 -11.68
C LEU A 35 -0.02 -0.74 -11.69
N CYS A 36 0.87 -0.35 -10.77
CA CYS A 36 2.21 -0.93 -10.70
C CYS A 36 2.20 -2.19 -9.82
N SER A 37 2.47 -3.34 -10.43
CA SER A 37 2.41 -4.67 -9.78
C SER A 37 3.79 -5.28 -9.52
N CYS A 38 4.86 -4.47 -9.63
CA CYS A 38 6.23 -4.94 -9.34
C CYS A 38 6.36 -5.41 -7.89
N PHE A 39 7.35 -6.26 -7.63
CA PHE A 39 7.62 -6.82 -6.30
C PHE A 39 7.73 -5.73 -5.22
N ILE A 40 8.43 -4.62 -5.52
CA ILE A 40 8.61 -3.50 -4.61
C ILE A 40 7.26 -2.85 -4.27
N CYS A 41 6.48 -2.46 -5.28
CA CYS A 41 5.21 -1.78 -5.06
C CYS A 41 4.23 -2.64 -4.27
N ARG A 42 4.13 -3.94 -4.58
CA ARG A 42 3.27 -4.84 -3.82
C ARG A 42 3.63 -4.91 -2.34
N GLN A 43 4.91 -5.03 -2.04
CA GLN A 43 5.39 -5.24 -0.67
C GLN A 43 5.52 -3.98 0.15
N VAL A 44 5.72 -2.83 -0.51
CA VAL A 44 5.72 -1.52 0.15
C VAL A 44 4.30 -1.09 0.50
N HIS A 45 3.30 -1.43 -0.33
CA HIS A 45 1.91 -1.08 -0.05
C HIS A 45 1.19 -2.14 0.80
N GLY A 46 1.57 -3.41 0.63
CA GLY A 46 0.82 -4.56 1.15
C GLY A 46 -0.36 -4.95 0.27
N THR A 47 -0.41 -4.47 -0.98
CA THR A 47 -1.51 -4.69 -1.93
C THR A 47 -1.00 -5.41 -3.18
N LEU A 48 -1.89 -5.85 -4.07
CA LEU A 48 -1.46 -6.51 -5.32
C LEU A 48 -0.90 -5.54 -6.37
N ALA A 49 -1.17 -4.24 -6.21
CA ALA A 49 -0.59 -3.14 -7.00
C ALA A 49 -0.77 -1.80 -6.25
N CYS A 50 0.05 -0.81 -6.56
CA CYS A 50 -0.26 0.59 -6.23
C CYS A 50 -1.10 1.24 -7.33
N PHE A 51 -1.84 2.31 -6.99
CA PHE A 51 -2.82 2.98 -7.87
C PHE A 51 -2.42 4.44 -8.07
N HIS A 52 -1.38 4.67 -8.87
CA HIS A 52 -0.71 5.96 -8.96
C HIS A 52 -1.08 6.73 -10.23
N ALA A 53 -1.29 8.05 -10.09
CA ALA A 53 -1.53 8.96 -11.20
C ALA A 53 -0.40 10.02 -11.24
N PRO A 54 0.40 10.09 -12.32
CA PRO A 54 1.37 11.15 -12.50
C PRO A 54 0.65 12.50 -12.62
N LEU A 55 1.20 13.48 -11.93
CA LEU A 55 0.76 14.87 -12.02
C LEU A 55 1.41 15.55 -13.23
N PRO A 56 0.76 16.56 -13.83
CA PRO A 56 1.39 17.37 -14.87
C PRO A 56 2.70 17.98 -14.38
N THR A 57 3.68 18.09 -15.28
CA THR A 57 5.00 18.64 -14.96
C THR A 57 4.89 19.98 -14.21
N GLY A 58 5.60 20.06 -13.09
CA GLY A 58 5.60 21.20 -12.19
C GLY A 58 4.34 21.37 -11.31
N THR A 59 3.48 20.35 -11.26
CA THR A 59 2.40 20.27 -10.27
C THR A 59 2.83 19.40 -9.10
N SER A 60 2.67 19.91 -7.89
CA SER A 60 2.92 19.16 -6.65
C SER A 60 1.74 19.26 -5.67
N PRO A 61 1.59 18.27 -4.78
CA PRO A 61 0.62 18.32 -3.68
C PRO A 61 0.83 19.53 -2.76
N VAL A 62 -0.24 20.28 -2.49
CA VAL A 62 -0.28 21.31 -1.46
C VAL A 62 -0.89 20.71 -0.19
N PHE A 63 -0.05 20.36 0.78
CA PHE A 63 -0.45 19.79 2.06
C PHE A 63 -1.17 20.83 2.94
N LEU A 64 -2.36 20.47 3.40
CA LEU A 64 -3.22 21.36 4.18
C LEU A 64 -2.80 21.35 5.65
N THR A 65 -2.61 22.51 6.25
CA THR A 65 -2.21 22.59 7.67
C THR A 65 -3.41 22.42 8.61
N PRO A 66 -3.23 21.72 9.74
CA PRO A 66 -2.00 21.05 10.15
C PRO A 66 -1.81 19.69 9.45
N THR A 67 -0.72 19.52 8.69
CA THR A 67 -0.24 18.20 8.23
C THR A 67 0.98 17.88 9.07
N ILE A 68 0.89 16.86 9.94
CA ILE A 68 1.90 16.64 11.00
C ILE A 68 2.69 15.33 10.77
N SER A 69 2.33 14.50 9.78
CA SER A 69 2.59 13.05 9.91
C SER A 69 2.76 12.31 8.58
N ILE A 70 3.83 12.61 7.84
CA ILE A 70 4.24 11.87 6.63
C ILE A 70 5.63 11.29 6.81
N ILE A 71 5.81 10.01 6.47
CA ILE A 71 7.10 9.34 6.39
C ILE A 71 7.47 9.15 4.92
N ARG A 72 8.76 9.32 4.61
CA ARG A 72 9.34 9.04 3.30
C ARG A 72 10.12 7.74 3.39
N TYR A 73 9.83 6.80 2.50
CA TYR A 73 10.54 5.55 2.39
C TYR A 73 11.22 5.42 1.04
N ARG A 74 12.54 5.24 1.08
CA ARG A 74 13.36 4.93 -0.07
C ARG A 74 13.74 3.45 -0.03
N HIS A 75 13.38 2.71 -1.08
CA HIS A 75 13.48 1.26 -1.07
C HIS A 75 14.91 0.74 -1.32
N SER A 76 15.75 1.56 -1.97
CA SER A 76 17.18 1.30 -2.22
C SER A 76 17.90 2.61 -2.54
N ASP A 77 19.23 2.64 -2.48
CA ASP A 77 20.01 3.82 -2.87
C ASP A 77 19.92 4.16 -4.37
N LEU A 78 19.45 3.22 -5.18
CA LEU A 78 19.22 3.38 -6.62
C LEU A 78 17.78 3.80 -6.96
N ALA A 79 16.91 3.94 -5.95
CA ALA A 79 15.52 4.29 -6.16
C ALA A 79 15.37 5.70 -6.76
N ALA A 80 14.58 5.82 -7.83
CA ALA A 80 14.28 7.11 -8.48
C ALA A 80 13.28 8.00 -7.70
N SER A 81 12.59 7.45 -6.69
CA SER A 81 11.57 8.16 -5.93
C SER A 81 11.50 7.74 -4.46
N ASP A 82 11.06 8.68 -3.63
CA ASP A 82 10.61 8.42 -2.27
C ASP A 82 9.12 8.08 -2.30
N ARG A 83 8.71 7.10 -1.49
CA ARG A 83 7.31 6.71 -1.29
C ARG A 83 6.80 7.32 0.00
N LEU A 84 5.72 8.07 -0.07
CA LEU A 84 5.20 8.84 1.05
C LEU A 84 3.96 8.17 1.63
N PHE A 85 3.93 8.00 2.96
CA PHE A 85 2.77 7.44 3.64
C PHE A 85 2.50 8.13 4.98
N CYS A 86 1.25 8.07 5.44
CA CYS A 86 0.81 8.65 6.69
C CYS A 86 1.44 7.91 7.88
N SER A 87 2.16 8.63 8.74
CA SER A 87 2.84 8.03 9.90
C SER A 87 1.90 7.52 10.99
N THR A 88 0.62 7.91 10.92
CA THR A 88 -0.42 7.55 11.90
C THR A 88 -1.20 6.31 11.46
N CYS A 89 -1.67 6.25 10.21
CA CYS A 89 -2.55 5.18 9.75
C CYS A 89 -1.96 4.28 8.65
N GLY A 90 -0.75 4.58 8.15
CA GLY A 90 -0.07 3.77 7.13
C GLY A 90 -0.49 4.07 5.69
N CYS A 91 -1.50 4.91 5.46
CA CYS A 91 -2.00 5.22 4.12
C CYS A 91 -0.92 5.81 3.21
N HIS A 92 -0.68 5.16 2.06
CA HIS A 92 0.17 5.70 1.00
C HIS A 92 -0.49 6.91 0.35
N ILE A 93 0.32 7.93 0.12
CA ILE A 93 -0.07 9.25 -0.40
C ILE A 93 0.32 9.40 -1.87
N GLY A 94 1.47 8.82 -2.23
CA GLY A 94 2.07 8.91 -3.55
C GLY A 94 3.60 8.89 -3.46
N ASP A 95 4.23 9.06 -4.62
CA ASP A 95 5.67 9.05 -4.81
C ASP A 95 6.13 10.42 -5.31
N GLU A 96 7.27 10.88 -4.81
CA GLU A 96 7.98 12.07 -5.29
C GLU A 96 9.37 11.66 -5.78
N ASP A 97 9.73 12.10 -6.97
CA ASP A 97 11.05 11.82 -7.52
C ASP A 97 12.16 12.45 -6.69
N ILE A 98 13.33 11.81 -6.70
CA ILE A 98 14.52 12.31 -5.99
C ILE A 98 15.41 13.17 -6.88
N ILE A 99 15.27 13.01 -8.20
CA ILE A 99 16.00 13.77 -9.21
C ILE A 99 14.98 14.63 -9.96
N PRO A 100 15.19 15.95 -10.05
CA PRO A 100 14.32 16.81 -10.84
C PRO A 100 14.36 16.43 -12.31
N ASP A 101 13.21 16.54 -12.98
CA ASP A 101 13.14 16.40 -14.43
C ASP A 101 14.09 17.40 -15.10
N HIS A 102 14.86 16.93 -16.07
CA HIS A 102 15.90 17.72 -16.72
C HIS A 102 15.33 18.92 -17.49
N ALA A 103 14.11 18.81 -18.03
CA ALA A 103 13.51 19.86 -18.83
C ALA A 103 12.88 20.97 -17.98
N SER A 104 12.16 20.60 -16.92
CA SER A 104 11.44 21.52 -16.05
C SER A 104 12.24 21.97 -14.83
N GLY A 105 13.25 21.20 -14.41
CA GLY A 105 14.00 21.41 -13.18
C GLY A 105 13.18 21.14 -11.92
N GLN A 106 12.03 20.46 -12.02
CA GLN A 106 11.11 20.22 -10.91
C GLN A 106 11.00 18.72 -10.60
N LEU A 107 10.73 18.40 -9.33
CA LEU A 107 10.45 17.01 -8.92
C LEU A 107 9.07 16.61 -9.47
N GLU A 108 9.00 15.44 -10.10
CA GLU A 108 7.74 14.88 -10.55
C GLU A 108 7.03 14.12 -9.43
N TRP A 109 5.71 14.13 -9.48
CA TRP A 109 4.84 13.55 -8.47
C TRP A 109 3.87 12.56 -9.06
N ARG A 110 3.65 11.45 -8.35
CA ARG A 110 2.65 10.45 -8.68
C ARG A 110 1.79 10.24 -7.45
N VAL A 111 0.54 10.67 -7.50
CA VAL A 111 -0.36 10.61 -6.33
C VAL A 111 -1.11 9.30 -6.27
N ALA A 112 -1.37 8.79 -5.07
CA ALA A 112 -2.31 7.69 -4.86
C ALA A 112 -3.72 8.18 -5.21
N SER A 113 -4.22 7.80 -6.39
CA SER A 113 -5.54 8.24 -6.88
C SER A 113 -6.68 7.76 -5.96
N SER A 114 -6.46 6.66 -5.26
CA SER A 114 -7.42 6.01 -4.38
C SER A 114 -7.84 6.84 -3.18
N ILE A 115 -7.13 7.92 -2.81
CA ILE A 115 -7.43 8.72 -1.61
C ILE A 115 -8.10 10.05 -1.92
N PHE A 116 -8.44 10.30 -3.18
CA PHE A 116 -9.15 11.49 -3.61
C PHE A 116 -10.66 11.39 -3.33
N THR A 117 -11.26 12.53 -3.00
CA THR A 117 -12.70 12.65 -2.77
C THR A 117 -13.44 12.67 -4.10
N GLU A 118 -12.92 13.42 -5.08
CA GLU A 118 -13.42 13.44 -6.45
C GLU A 118 -12.71 12.38 -7.30
N HIS A 119 -13.34 11.21 -7.45
CA HIS A 119 -12.80 10.12 -8.26
C HIS A 119 -13.86 9.60 -9.24
N ASP A 120 -13.65 9.85 -10.53
CA ASP A 120 -14.42 9.29 -11.63
C ASP A 120 -13.58 9.27 -12.93
N GLU A 121 -14.12 8.69 -14.00
CA GLU A 121 -13.45 8.62 -15.31
C GLU A 121 -13.11 9.99 -15.93
N SER A 122 -13.66 11.10 -15.42
CA SER A 122 -13.32 12.47 -15.84
C SER A 122 -12.19 13.09 -15.02
N THR A 123 -11.89 12.58 -13.81
CA THR A 123 -10.76 13.03 -12.99
C THR A 123 -9.57 12.09 -13.04
N PHE A 124 -9.80 10.80 -12.80
CA PHE A 124 -8.78 9.74 -12.76
C PHE A 124 -9.23 8.58 -13.64
N GLN A 125 -8.41 8.23 -14.61
CA GLN A 125 -8.72 7.16 -15.54
C GLN A 125 -7.66 6.08 -15.46
N ILE A 126 -8.03 4.89 -15.00
CA ILE A 126 -7.13 3.73 -14.99
C ILE A 126 -6.89 3.28 -16.43
N ARG A 127 -5.61 3.27 -16.86
CA ARG A 127 -5.21 3.06 -18.25
C ARG A 127 -4.26 1.89 -18.46
N SER A 128 -3.46 1.53 -17.46
CA SER A 128 -2.40 0.54 -17.67
C SER A 128 -2.06 -0.29 -16.43
N HIS A 129 -1.56 -1.49 -16.69
CA HIS A 129 -0.75 -2.28 -15.77
C HIS A 129 0.73 -2.05 -16.11
N ILE A 130 1.52 -1.76 -15.08
CA ILE A 130 2.96 -1.53 -15.19
C ILE A 130 3.68 -2.58 -14.33
N PHE A 131 4.72 -3.20 -14.89
CA PHE A 131 5.41 -4.35 -14.33
C PHE A 131 4.46 -5.47 -13.86
N PRO A 132 3.47 -5.89 -14.66
CA PRO A 132 2.70 -7.07 -14.32
C PRO A 132 3.62 -8.31 -14.30
N PRO A 133 3.33 -9.30 -13.44
CA PRO A 133 3.99 -10.60 -13.54
C PRO A 133 3.78 -11.18 -14.95
N THR A 134 4.85 -11.60 -15.61
CA THR A 134 4.79 -12.15 -16.98
C THR A 134 4.55 -13.65 -17.02
N THR A 135 4.86 -14.35 -15.93
CA THR A 135 4.81 -15.82 -15.83
C THR A 135 3.80 -16.34 -14.81
N SER A 136 3.09 -15.46 -14.10
CA SER A 136 2.12 -15.83 -13.07
C SER A 136 0.88 -14.94 -13.11
N VAL A 137 -0.21 -15.43 -12.52
CA VAL A 137 -1.44 -14.67 -12.36
C VAL A 137 -1.21 -13.47 -11.44
N GLY A 138 -1.84 -12.35 -11.76
CA GLY A 138 -1.84 -11.15 -10.92
C GLY A 138 -3.09 -10.31 -11.14
N LEU A 139 -3.12 -9.11 -10.55
CA LEU A 139 -4.25 -8.19 -10.71
C LEU A 139 -4.56 -7.89 -12.19
N HIS A 140 -3.53 -7.87 -13.05
CA HIS A 140 -3.69 -7.68 -14.49
C HIS A 140 -4.53 -8.76 -15.17
N THR A 141 -4.52 -10.00 -14.65
CA THR A 141 -5.33 -11.10 -15.14
C THR A 141 -6.80 -10.91 -14.76
N TRP A 142 -7.07 -10.37 -13.57
CA TRP A 142 -8.42 -10.13 -13.05
C TRP A 142 -9.02 -8.78 -13.47
N LEU A 143 -8.22 -7.89 -14.03
CA LEU A 143 -8.65 -6.57 -14.49
C LEU A 143 -8.03 -6.25 -15.87
N PRO A 144 -8.36 -7.01 -16.92
CA PRO A 144 -7.82 -6.77 -18.26
C PRO A 144 -8.48 -5.58 -18.95
N GLU A 145 -9.67 -5.17 -18.50
CA GLU A 145 -10.52 -4.17 -19.15
C GLU A 145 -11.34 -3.40 -18.10
N ILE A 146 -11.51 -2.09 -18.31
CA ILE A 146 -12.41 -1.23 -17.54
C ILE A 146 -13.25 -0.43 -18.53
N ASN A 147 -14.57 -0.37 -18.35
CA ASN A 147 -15.46 0.43 -19.20
C ASN A 147 -15.27 0.17 -20.72
N ASN A 148 -15.16 -1.10 -21.11
CA ASN A 148 -14.88 -1.55 -22.49
C ASN A 148 -13.54 -1.06 -23.07
N ARG A 149 -12.64 -0.55 -22.22
CA ARG A 149 -11.28 -0.13 -22.58
C ARG A 149 -10.30 -1.16 -22.03
N LYS A 150 -9.64 -1.88 -22.95
CA LYS A 150 -8.53 -2.77 -22.60
C LYS A 150 -7.42 -1.96 -21.96
N LEU A 151 -6.96 -2.38 -20.79
CA LEU A 151 -5.83 -1.74 -20.14
C LEU A 151 -4.54 -2.13 -20.87
N SER A 152 -3.69 -1.15 -21.14
CA SER A 152 -2.38 -1.44 -21.70
C SER A 152 -1.52 -2.15 -20.65
N SER A 153 -0.60 -2.98 -21.11
CA SER A 153 0.34 -3.68 -20.24
C SER A 153 1.73 -3.30 -20.68
N TRP A 154 2.54 -2.86 -19.73
CA TRP A 154 3.94 -2.54 -19.99
C TRP A 154 4.83 -3.22 -18.94
N ALA A 155 5.73 -4.07 -19.43
CA ALA A 155 6.83 -4.67 -18.68
C ALA A 155 8.10 -4.48 -19.52
N PRO A 156 9.20 -3.96 -18.96
CA PRO A 156 10.43 -3.83 -19.71
C PRO A 156 11.04 -5.21 -19.97
N GLU A 157 11.88 -5.26 -20.99
CA GLU A 157 12.73 -6.42 -21.22
C GLU A 157 13.78 -6.54 -20.09
N PRO A 158 14.21 -7.76 -19.71
CA PRO A 158 15.18 -7.97 -18.62
C PRO A 158 16.50 -7.19 -18.75
N ASN A 159 16.85 -6.77 -19.98
CA ASN A 159 18.08 -6.04 -20.29
C ASN A 159 17.79 -4.62 -20.81
N ASP A 160 16.61 -4.05 -20.55
CA ASP A 160 16.32 -2.69 -20.99
C ASP A 160 17.31 -1.71 -20.32
N PRO A 161 18.14 -0.99 -21.09
CA PRO A 161 19.18 -0.12 -20.53
C PRO A 161 18.59 1.08 -19.77
N ASN A 162 17.31 1.40 -19.99
CA ASN A 162 16.60 2.44 -19.24
C ASN A 162 15.97 1.90 -17.96
N PHE A 163 15.87 0.57 -17.82
CA PHE A 163 15.25 -0.13 -16.70
C PHE A 163 16.11 -1.34 -16.32
N PRO A 164 17.27 -1.13 -15.69
CA PRO A 164 18.08 -2.21 -15.14
C PRO A 164 17.37 -2.79 -13.91
N ILE A 165 16.25 -3.48 -14.13
CA ILE A 165 15.50 -4.13 -13.09
C ILE A 165 16.25 -5.40 -12.76
N LEU A 166 16.90 -5.40 -11.60
CA LEU A 166 17.31 -6.66 -11.00
C LEU A 166 16.05 -7.52 -10.87
N PRO A 167 16.04 -8.74 -11.44
CA PRO A 167 14.89 -9.62 -11.28
C PRO A 167 14.61 -9.74 -9.78
N PRO A 168 13.36 -9.62 -9.35
CA PRO A 168 13.04 -9.70 -7.94
C PRO A 168 13.56 -11.05 -7.42
N PRO A 169 14.06 -11.10 -6.17
CA PRO A 169 14.49 -12.36 -5.58
C PRO A 169 13.30 -13.32 -5.65
N THR A 170 13.52 -14.48 -6.28
CA THR A 170 12.49 -15.51 -6.36
C THR A 170 12.34 -16.11 -4.96
N PRO A 171 11.16 -16.03 -4.34
CA PRO A 171 10.96 -16.66 -3.05
C PRO A 171 11.22 -18.15 -3.13
N THR A 172 11.93 -18.67 -2.15
CA THR A 172 12.12 -20.11 -1.96
C THR A 172 11.03 -20.66 -1.04
N GLN A 173 10.58 -21.90 -1.30
CA GLN A 173 9.66 -22.58 -0.39
C GLN A 173 10.33 -22.80 0.97
N GLU A 174 9.66 -22.39 2.04
CA GLU A 174 10.12 -22.58 3.42
C GLU A 174 9.43 -23.78 4.08
N PHE A 175 10.08 -24.37 5.08
CA PHE A 175 9.62 -25.53 5.83
C PHE A 175 9.90 -25.34 7.33
N ASP A 176 9.11 -25.96 8.20
CA ASP A 176 9.49 -26.13 9.62
C ASP A 176 10.48 -27.28 9.83
N SER A 177 10.85 -27.52 11.10
CA SER A 177 11.75 -28.58 11.53
C SER A 177 11.27 -29.98 11.17
N ASP A 178 9.95 -30.17 11.01
CA ASP A 178 9.33 -31.46 10.70
C ASP A 178 9.10 -31.63 9.19
N GLY A 179 9.54 -30.65 8.38
CA GLY A 179 9.44 -30.68 6.92
C GLY A 179 8.07 -30.28 6.37
N HIS A 180 7.21 -29.65 7.17
CA HIS A 180 5.94 -29.10 6.69
C HIS A 180 6.13 -27.72 6.08
N GLU A 181 5.47 -27.48 4.95
CA GLU A 181 5.56 -26.21 4.23
C GLU A 181 5.06 -25.04 5.08
N ARG A 182 5.76 -23.90 4.96
CA ARG A 182 5.38 -22.61 5.53
C ARG A 182 5.40 -21.52 4.47
N LEU A 183 4.47 -20.57 4.58
CA LEU A 183 4.43 -19.39 3.75
C LEU A 183 4.89 -18.17 4.54
N ARG A 184 5.85 -17.46 3.96
CA ARG A 184 6.43 -16.23 4.50
C ARG A 184 5.59 -15.01 4.12
N GLY A 185 5.19 -14.25 5.13
CA GLY A 185 4.68 -12.88 4.98
C GLY A 185 5.74 -11.90 5.45
N GLU A 186 6.14 -10.98 4.59
CA GLU A 186 7.22 -10.03 4.90
C GLU A 186 7.03 -8.68 4.19
N CYS A 187 7.13 -7.57 4.90
CA CYS A 187 7.09 -6.25 4.27
C CYS A 187 8.37 -5.99 3.45
N HIS A 188 8.37 -5.00 2.56
CA HIS A 188 9.54 -4.75 1.69
C HIS A 188 10.86 -4.57 2.46
N CYS A 189 10.84 -3.85 3.59
CA CYS A 189 12.05 -3.56 4.34
C CYS A 189 12.49 -4.69 5.30
N GLY A 190 11.82 -5.84 5.30
CA GLY A 190 12.07 -6.96 6.22
C GLY A 190 11.76 -6.68 7.70
N GLY A 191 11.27 -5.48 8.02
CA GLY A 191 11.05 -5.06 9.40
C GLY A 191 9.83 -5.69 10.06
N VAL A 192 8.96 -6.34 9.29
CA VAL A 192 7.88 -7.21 9.77
C VAL A 192 7.97 -8.47 8.93
N SER A 193 8.26 -9.60 9.57
CA SER A 193 8.44 -10.90 8.93
C SER A 193 7.85 -12.00 9.81
N PHE A 194 7.10 -12.91 9.22
CA PHE A 194 6.48 -14.04 9.90
C PHE A 194 6.18 -15.16 8.91
N THR A 195 5.84 -16.34 9.43
CA THR A 195 5.34 -17.47 8.64
C THR A 195 4.08 -18.06 9.22
N PHE A 196 3.31 -18.71 8.36
CA PHE A 196 2.21 -19.58 8.76
C PHE A 196 2.21 -20.87 7.92
N PRO A 197 1.81 -22.01 8.50
CA PRO A 197 1.72 -23.26 7.77
C PRO A 197 0.40 -23.36 7.00
N ARG A 198 0.22 -24.47 6.28
CA ARG A 198 -1.06 -24.82 5.63
C ARG A 198 -2.16 -25.14 6.66
N PRO A 199 -3.45 -25.02 6.29
CA PRO A 199 -4.55 -25.37 7.20
C PRO A 199 -4.62 -26.86 7.56
N ASN A 200 -4.09 -27.74 6.69
CA ASN A 200 -4.01 -29.18 6.96
C ASN A 200 -2.80 -29.58 7.84
N HIS A 201 -2.10 -28.62 8.44
CA HIS A 201 -0.97 -28.91 9.32
C HIS A 201 -1.40 -29.75 10.54
N PRO A 202 -0.61 -30.77 10.96
CA PRO A 202 -1.02 -31.69 12.02
C PRO A 202 -1.37 -31.00 13.37
N SER A 203 -0.76 -29.85 13.66
CA SER A 203 -1.04 -29.07 14.88
C SER A 203 -2.46 -28.53 14.96
N PHE A 204 -3.21 -28.50 13.85
CA PHE A 204 -4.57 -27.93 13.78
C PHE A 204 -5.66 -28.99 13.72
N LYS A 205 -5.31 -30.25 13.99
CA LYS A 205 -6.29 -31.34 13.97
C LYS A 205 -7.50 -30.96 14.82
N ASP A 206 -8.65 -30.91 14.16
CA ASP A 206 -9.94 -30.57 14.74
C ASP A 206 -10.11 -29.15 15.32
N ASP A 207 -9.21 -28.19 15.02
CA ASP A 207 -9.39 -26.80 15.42
C ASP A 207 -10.57 -26.14 14.67
N PRO A 208 -11.66 -25.76 15.36
CA PRO A 208 -12.83 -25.16 14.73
C PRO A 208 -12.54 -23.83 14.03
N LEU A 209 -11.58 -23.05 14.54
CA LEU A 209 -11.21 -21.77 13.96
C LEU A 209 -10.44 -21.97 12.65
N VAL A 210 -9.55 -22.95 12.58
CA VAL A 210 -8.83 -23.30 11.34
C VAL A 210 -9.83 -23.80 10.30
N LYS A 211 -10.73 -24.72 10.67
CA LYS A 211 -11.78 -25.24 9.76
C LYS A 211 -12.63 -24.12 9.16
N ARG A 212 -12.92 -23.06 9.93
CA ARG A 212 -13.70 -21.89 9.49
C ARG A 212 -13.04 -21.09 8.36
N TYR A 213 -11.71 -21.08 8.31
CA TYR A 213 -10.91 -20.32 7.33
C TYR A 213 -10.17 -21.21 6.31
N THR A 214 -10.45 -22.51 6.33
CA THR A 214 -9.96 -23.47 5.35
C THR A 214 -10.86 -23.45 4.13
N SER A 215 -10.29 -23.61 2.94
CA SER A 215 -11.06 -23.66 1.71
C SER A 215 -12.00 -24.86 1.65
N PRO A 216 -13.27 -24.65 1.23
CA PRO A 216 -14.20 -25.75 0.99
C PRO A 216 -13.82 -26.57 -0.25
N ALA A 217 -13.04 -26.00 -1.17
CA ALA A 217 -12.61 -26.66 -2.40
C ALA A 217 -11.27 -27.41 -2.22
N ASP A 218 -10.40 -26.95 -1.32
CA ASP A 218 -9.08 -27.54 -1.09
C ASP A 218 -8.66 -27.42 0.39
N PRO A 219 -8.62 -28.52 1.17
CA PRO A 219 -8.26 -28.48 2.58
C PRO A 219 -6.80 -28.08 2.85
N GLN A 220 -5.95 -27.94 1.81
CA GLN A 220 -4.58 -27.46 1.91
C GLN A 220 -4.43 -25.94 1.74
N LYS A 221 -5.54 -25.22 1.46
CA LYS A 221 -5.53 -23.78 1.16
C LYS A 221 -6.37 -22.96 2.14
N TRP A 222 -5.87 -21.76 2.44
CA TRP A 222 -6.60 -20.74 3.20
C TRP A 222 -7.57 -19.98 2.30
N LEU A 223 -8.63 -19.40 2.87
CA LEU A 223 -9.53 -18.51 2.13
C LEU A 223 -8.86 -17.17 1.81
N ALA A 224 -9.16 -16.59 0.64
CA ALA A 224 -8.72 -15.25 0.26
C ALA A 224 -9.82 -14.45 -0.47
N CYS A 225 -9.76 -13.13 -0.40
CA CYS A 225 -10.70 -12.25 -1.11
C CYS A 225 -10.12 -10.90 -1.51
N MET A 226 -10.85 -10.25 -2.43
CA MET A 226 -10.64 -8.86 -2.83
C MET A 226 -11.64 -7.95 -2.11
N ASP A 227 -11.13 -7.01 -1.31
CA ASP A 227 -11.88 -6.04 -0.52
C ASP A 227 -11.77 -4.63 -1.11
N VAL A 228 -12.93 -4.08 -1.47
CA VAL A 228 -13.08 -2.75 -2.08
C VAL A 228 -13.76 -1.75 -1.14
N CYS A 229 -13.73 -1.97 0.18
CA CYS A 229 -14.30 -1.03 1.15
C CYS A 229 -13.54 0.31 1.18
N ASN A 230 -14.27 1.36 1.57
CA ASN A 230 -13.70 2.70 1.70
C ASN A 230 -12.60 2.78 2.77
N ASP A 231 -12.72 2.00 3.84
CA ASP A 231 -11.72 1.98 4.92
C ASP A 231 -10.37 1.47 4.43
N CYS A 232 -10.36 0.28 3.81
CA CYS A 232 -9.14 -0.30 3.25
C CYS A 232 -8.55 0.61 2.18
N ARG A 233 -9.38 1.22 1.34
CA ARG A 233 -8.93 2.20 0.36
C ARG A 233 -8.16 3.37 0.99
N LEU A 234 -8.74 3.99 2.02
CA LEU A 234 -8.16 5.15 2.71
C LEU A 234 -7.05 4.80 3.70
N LEU A 235 -6.84 3.51 4.01
CA LEU A 235 -5.76 3.01 4.86
C LEU A 235 -4.56 2.50 4.06
N THR A 236 -4.78 2.01 2.84
CA THR A 236 -3.73 1.44 2.00
C THR A 236 -3.25 2.41 0.92
N GLY A 237 -4.11 3.32 0.47
CA GLY A 237 -3.85 4.14 -0.71
C GLY A 237 -4.09 3.40 -2.04
N ALA A 238 -4.85 2.29 -2.02
CA ALA A 238 -5.17 1.48 -3.20
C ALA A 238 -6.69 1.26 -3.35
N HIS A 239 -7.20 1.08 -4.58
CA HIS A 239 -8.65 0.87 -4.80
C HIS A 239 -9.15 -0.48 -4.26
N VAL A 240 -8.25 -1.45 -4.09
CA VAL A 240 -8.60 -2.80 -3.61
C VAL A 240 -7.46 -3.38 -2.78
N THR A 241 -7.82 -4.10 -1.71
CA THR A 241 -6.88 -4.84 -0.87
C THR A 241 -7.20 -6.33 -0.91
N ALA A 242 -6.18 -7.16 -1.00
CA ALA A 242 -6.32 -8.59 -0.95
C ALA A 242 -5.98 -9.12 0.45
N TRP A 243 -6.87 -9.94 1.01
CA TRP A 243 -6.75 -10.48 2.36
C TRP A 243 -6.80 -12.02 2.35
N THR A 244 -6.02 -12.65 3.23
CA THR A 244 -6.17 -14.05 3.66
C THR A 244 -6.31 -14.12 5.18
N PHE A 245 -6.95 -15.16 5.72
CA PHE A 245 -7.41 -15.19 7.11
C PHE A 245 -6.66 -16.26 7.90
N ILE A 246 -5.80 -15.84 8.83
CA ILE A 246 -4.86 -16.73 9.52
C ILE A 246 -5.11 -16.69 11.04
N PRO A 247 -5.38 -17.84 11.69
CA PRO A 247 -5.42 -17.91 13.15
C PRO A 247 -4.11 -17.45 13.78
N LEU A 248 -4.18 -16.65 14.85
CA LEU A 248 -3.00 -16.12 15.54
C LEU A 248 -2.05 -17.23 16.02
N SER A 249 -2.61 -18.36 16.47
CA SER A 249 -1.86 -19.54 16.91
C SER A 249 -1.02 -20.19 15.80
N SER A 250 -1.27 -19.85 14.53
CA SER A 250 -0.57 -20.39 13.37
C SER A 250 0.66 -19.56 12.97
N ILE A 251 0.76 -18.33 13.47
CA ILE A 251 1.77 -17.36 13.07
C ILE A 251 3.03 -17.53 13.92
N SER A 252 4.18 -17.60 13.26
CA SER A 252 5.49 -17.69 13.90
C SER A 252 6.46 -16.64 13.33
N PRO A 253 7.18 -15.88 14.18
CA PRO A 253 7.02 -15.80 15.64
C PRO A 253 5.61 -15.37 16.11
N PRO A 254 5.18 -15.74 17.33
CA PRO A 254 3.87 -15.35 17.85
C PRO A 254 3.68 -13.83 17.86
N LEU A 255 2.50 -13.38 17.42
CA LEU A 255 2.17 -11.96 17.45
C LEU A 255 1.76 -11.52 18.88
N PRO A 256 2.22 -10.35 19.35
CA PRO A 256 1.73 -9.78 20.59
C PRO A 256 0.26 -9.37 20.44
N GLU A 257 -0.49 -9.37 21.54
CA GLU A 257 -1.93 -9.07 21.55
C GLU A 257 -2.25 -7.68 20.95
N SER A 258 -1.40 -6.70 21.23
CA SER A 258 -1.53 -5.33 20.70
C SER A 258 -0.99 -5.18 19.28
N LEU A 259 -0.35 -6.22 18.71
CA LEU A 259 0.50 -6.19 17.52
C LEU A 259 1.73 -5.25 17.61
N GLU A 260 1.73 -4.27 18.51
CA GLU A 260 2.85 -3.37 18.76
C GLU A 260 4.09 -4.13 19.27
N GLY A 261 5.28 -3.65 18.90
CA GLY A 261 6.54 -4.29 19.26
C GLY A 261 6.92 -5.49 18.39
N TYR A 262 6.07 -5.90 17.45
CA TYR A 262 6.41 -6.93 16.47
C TYR A 262 7.29 -6.34 15.35
N GLY A 263 8.60 -6.32 15.58
CA GLY A 263 9.58 -5.70 14.67
C GLY A 263 9.32 -4.20 14.51
N THR A 264 9.02 -3.77 13.29
CA THR A 264 8.71 -2.36 12.95
C THR A 264 7.21 -2.08 12.85
N LEU A 265 6.36 -3.02 13.24
CA LEU A 265 4.91 -2.88 13.12
C LEU A 265 4.40 -1.74 14.01
N LYS A 266 3.60 -0.86 13.40
CA LYS A 266 2.77 0.14 14.07
C LYS A 266 1.32 -0.25 13.92
N THR A 267 0.51 0.15 14.89
CA THR A 267 -0.93 -0.07 14.85
C THR A 267 -1.69 1.23 14.76
N TYR A 268 -2.86 1.15 14.16
CA TYR A 268 -3.84 2.22 14.11
C TYR A 268 -5.22 1.66 14.40
N ARG A 269 -5.89 2.22 15.41
CA ARG A 269 -7.24 1.85 15.79
C ARG A 269 -8.24 2.61 14.93
N SER A 270 -8.71 1.99 13.84
CA SER A 270 -9.62 2.66 12.87
C SER A 270 -11.05 2.78 13.38
N SER A 271 -11.42 1.96 14.37
CA SER A 271 -12.66 2.06 15.16
C SER A 271 -12.42 1.44 16.54
N GLU A 272 -13.36 1.57 17.47
CA GLU A 272 -13.28 0.91 18.79
C GLU A 272 -12.93 -0.58 18.69
N LYS A 273 -13.41 -1.27 17.65
CA LYS A 273 -13.33 -2.71 17.47
C LYS A 273 -12.33 -3.17 16.39
N VAL A 274 -11.52 -2.28 15.83
CA VAL A 274 -10.63 -2.63 14.72
C VAL A 274 -9.22 -2.07 14.95
N LEU A 275 -8.24 -2.97 14.85
CA LEU A 275 -6.82 -2.67 14.80
C LEU A 275 -6.28 -2.94 13.38
N ARG A 276 -5.56 -1.95 12.84
CA ARG A 276 -4.87 -2.03 11.54
C ARG A 276 -3.38 -2.03 11.81
N GLY A 277 -2.65 -3.02 11.30
CA GLY A 277 -1.21 -3.13 11.43
C GLY A 277 -0.50 -2.74 10.14
N PHE A 278 0.45 -1.82 10.22
CA PHE A 278 1.31 -1.40 9.09
C PHE A 278 2.77 -1.28 9.52
N CYS A 279 3.71 -1.52 8.61
CA CYS A 279 5.12 -1.35 8.89
C CYS A 279 5.45 0.14 9.05
N GLY A 280 5.93 0.54 10.23
CA GLY A 280 6.31 1.92 10.53
C GLY A 280 7.54 2.44 9.78
N ARG A 281 8.28 1.56 9.07
CA ARG A 281 9.44 1.92 8.25
C ARG A 281 9.07 2.11 6.78
N CYS A 282 8.44 1.12 6.15
CA CYS A 282 8.12 1.18 4.71
C CYS A 282 6.65 1.49 4.40
N GLY A 283 5.76 1.51 5.39
CA GLY A 283 4.33 1.81 5.19
C GLY A 283 3.49 0.61 4.73
N ALA A 284 4.07 -0.58 4.59
CA ALA A 284 3.34 -1.77 4.16
C ALA A 284 2.17 -2.09 5.07
N THR A 285 0.98 -2.24 4.50
CA THR A 285 -0.15 -2.82 5.21
C THR A 285 0.14 -4.30 5.47
N VAL A 286 -0.02 -4.74 6.71
CA VAL A 286 0.33 -6.11 7.13
C VAL A 286 -0.90 -6.84 7.63
N PHE A 287 -1.60 -6.27 8.61
CA PHE A 287 -2.68 -6.95 9.31
C PHE A 287 -3.95 -6.11 9.41
N TYR A 288 -5.09 -6.80 9.40
CA TYR A 288 -6.32 -6.34 10.03
C TYR A 288 -6.70 -7.29 11.15
N MET A 289 -7.11 -6.74 12.28
CA MET A 289 -7.60 -7.49 13.43
C MET A 289 -8.89 -6.84 13.93
N SER A 290 -9.89 -7.66 14.22
CA SER A 290 -11.10 -7.21 14.88
C SER A 290 -11.12 -7.69 16.33
N GLU A 291 -11.53 -6.79 17.22
CA GLU A 291 -11.74 -7.08 18.64
C GLU A 291 -12.84 -8.14 18.86
N GLU A 292 -13.76 -8.33 17.91
CA GLU A 292 -14.83 -9.32 18.02
C GLU A 292 -14.34 -10.75 17.72
N GLU A 293 -13.19 -10.92 17.04
CA GLU A 293 -12.54 -12.22 16.83
C GLU A 293 -11.02 -12.07 16.90
N ARG A 294 -10.52 -11.74 18.10
CA ARG A 294 -9.07 -11.56 18.37
C ARG A 294 -8.21 -12.80 18.12
N ARG A 295 -8.80 -13.97 17.84
CA ARG A 295 -8.06 -15.22 17.62
C ARG A 295 -7.50 -15.37 16.20
N LYS A 296 -7.81 -14.46 15.28
CA LYS A 296 -7.29 -14.46 13.91
C LYS A 296 -6.88 -13.05 13.47
N VAL A 297 -6.03 -13.00 12.45
CA VAL A 297 -5.72 -11.78 11.71
C VAL A 297 -5.97 -12.00 10.24
N ASP A 298 -6.33 -10.93 9.56
CA ASP A 298 -6.36 -10.90 8.11
C ASP A 298 -4.97 -10.41 7.68
N VAL A 299 -4.29 -11.19 6.86
CA VAL A 299 -2.96 -10.93 6.36
C VAL A 299 -3.06 -10.36 4.95
N ALA A 300 -2.38 -9.23 4.73
CA ALA A 300 -2.35 -8.58 3.44
C ALA A 300 -1.59 -9.45 2.43
N VAL A 301 -2.20 -9.81 1.31
CA VAL A 301 -1.61 -10.77 0.36
C VAL A 301 -0.39 -10.18 -0.36
N GLY A 302 -0.31 -8.85 -0.52
CA GLY A 302 0.80 -8.18 -1.21
C GLY A 302 2.18 -8.38 -0.57
N ILE A 303 2.23 -8.82 0.69
CA ILE A 303 3.47 -9.14 1.41
C ILE A 303 3.83 -10.62 1.42
N LEU A 304 3.03 -11.51 0.81
CA LEU A 304 3.33 -12.94 0.78
C LEU A 304 4.48 -13.25 -0.19
N ARG A 305 5.34 -14.19 0.20
CA ARG A 305 6.52 -14.66 -0.54
C ARG A 305 6.28 -16.06 -1.09
N ALA A 306 5.20 -16.21 -1.86
CA ALA A 306 4.86 -17.50 -2.46
C ALA A 306 5.72 -17.72 -3.72
N PRO A 307 6.44 -18.86 -3.84
CA PRO A 307 7.30 -19.13 -5.01
C PRO A 307 6.54 -19.13 -6.34
N GLU A 308 5.26 -19.48 -6.34
CA GLU A 308 4.43 -19.56 -7.53
C GLU A 308 3.89 -18.20 -8.03
N GLY A 309 4.01 -17.12 -7.24
CA GLY A 309 3.66 -15.78 -7.68
C GLY A 309 2.83 -14.95 -6.70
N ALA A 310 2.40 -13.79 -7.17
CA ALA A 310 1.87 -12.69 -6.36
C ALA A 310 0.55 -13.00 -5.64
N ILE A 311 -0.25 -13.93 -6.20
CA ILE A 311 -1.56 -14.29 -5.66
C ILE A 311 -1.53 -15.56 -4.80
N ALA A 312 -0.35 -16.16 -4.62
CA ALA A 312 -0.14 -17.37 -3.80
C ALA A 312 -1.17 -18.49 -4.09
N GLU A 313 -1.38 -18.82 -5.37
CA GLU A 313 -2.44 -19.71 -5.85
C GLU A 313 -2.38 -21.12 -5.22
N LYS A 314 -1.19 -21.61 -4.86
CA LYS A 314 -1.03 -22.92 -4.20
C LYS A 314 -1.36 -22.87 -2.71
N TRP A 315 -1.47 -21.68 -2.13
CA TRP A 315 -1.75 -21.46 -0.71
C TRP A 315 -3.15 -20.93 -0.44
N LEU A 316 -3.75 -20.25 -1.42
CA LEU A 316 -4.97 -19.49 -1.27
C LEU A 316 -6.05 -19.96 -2.24
N THR A 317 -7.27 -20.13 -1.72
CA THR A 317 -8.48 -20.22 -2.55
C THR A 317 -9.17 -18.87 -2.57
N TRP A 318 -9.28 -18.28 -3.75
CA TRP A 318 -9.84 -16.95 -3.94
C TRP A 318 -11.36 -17.01 -4.10
N ARG A 319 -12.07 -16.12 -3.43
CA ARG A 319 -13.50 -15.88 -3.70
C ARG A 319 -13.64 -15.12 -5.02
N THR A 320 -14.22 -15.77 -6.02
CA THR A 320 -14.34 -15.25 -7.39
C THR A 320 -15.75 -14.80 -7.73
N GLY A 321 -16.76 -15.20 -6.96
CA GLY A 321 -18.16 -14.82 -7.20
C GLY A 321 -18.54 -13.40 -6.77
N LYS A 322 -17.81 -12.84 -5.80
CA LYS A 322 -18.18 -11.57 -5.17
C LYS A 322 -16.99 -10.81 -4.57
N LEU A 323 -17.03 -9.49 -4.70
CA LEU A 323 -16.13 -8.57 -4.01
C LEU A 323 -16.57 -8.35 -2.56
N THR A 324 -15.63 -8.35 -1.62
CA THR A 324 -15.87 -7.95 -0.24
C THR A 324 -16.20 -6.45 -0.19
N TYR A 325 -17.29 -6.08 0.51
CA TYR A 325 -17.84 -4.72 0.53
C TYR A 325 -18.11 -4.11 -0.86
N GLU A 326 -18.61 -4.92 -1.81
CA GLU A 326 -18.88 -4.51 -3.20
C GLU A 326 -19.59 -3.16 -3.35
N ARG A 327 -20.57 -2.85 -2.49
CA ARG A 327 -21.32 -1.59 -2.54
C ARG A 327 -20.40 -0.37 -2.45
N ASP A 328 -19.45 -0.38 -1.54
CA ASP A 328 -18.51 0.72 -1.33
C ASP A 328 -17.64 0.95 -2.56
N GLY A 329 -17.12 -0.13 -3.14
CA GLY A 329 -16.34 -0.09 -4.37
C GLY A 329 -17.16 0.43 -5.55
N MET A 330 -18.43 0.02 -5.65
CA MET A 330 -19.35 0.50 -6.69
C MET A 330 -19.70 1.98 -6.54
N GLU A 331 -19.81 2.49 -5.30
CA GLU A 331 -20.06 3.91 -5.04
C GLU A 331 -18.82 4.77 -5.33
N PHE A 332 -17.63 4.28 -5.01
CA PHE A 332 -16.38 4.99 -5.23
C PHE A 332 -15.94 4.99 -6.71
N ASP A 333 -15.84 3.81 -7.32
CA ASP A 333 -15.45 3.64 -8.73
C ASP A 333 -16.16 2.43 -9.33
N ARG A 334 -17.38 2.67 -9.81
CA ARG A 334 -18.25 1.63 -10.38
C ARG A 334 -17.61 0.87 -11.52
N VAL A 335 -16.97 1.56 -12.46
CA VAL A 335 -16.43 0.89 -13.66
C VAL A 335 -15.24 0.01 -13.32
N PHE A 336 -14.41 0.42 -12.35
CA PHE A 336 -13.37 -0.42 -11.79
C PHE A 336 -13.94 -1.65 -11.08
N ALA A 337 -14.90 -1.45 -10.16
CA ALA A 337 -15.48 -2.54 -9.38
C ALA A 337 -16.22 -3.58 -10.26
N GLU A 338 -16.96 -3.13 -11.27
CA GLU A 338 -17.60 -3.99 -12.26
C GLU A 338 -16.56 -4.76 -13.10
N GLY A 339 -15.49 -4.10 -13.54
CA GLY A 339 -14.40 -4.72 -14.29
C GLY A 339 -13.69 -5.80 -13.50
N LEU A 340 -13.32 -5.50 -12.25
CA LEU A 340 -12.63 -6.43 -11.36
C LEU A 340 -13.51 -7.63 -11.01
N LYS A 341 -14.79 -7.40 -10.68
CA LYS A 341 -15.76 -8.47 -10.40
C LYS A 341 -15.89 -9.41 -11.60
N ARG A 342 -16.00 -8.86 -12.81
CA ARG A 342 -16.11 -9.63 -14.05
C ARG A 342 -14.85 -10.47 -14.29
N GLY A 343 -13.67 -9.87 -14.22
CA GLY A 343 -12.42 -10.59 -14.48
C GLY A 343 -12.09 -11.65 -13.43
N LEU A 344 -12.38 -11.41 -12.15
CA LEU A 344 -12.29 -12.44 -11.11
C LEU A 344 -13.21 -13.62 -11.40
N ARG A 345 -14.47 -13.35 -11.76
CA ARG A 345 -15.45 -14.38 -12.08
C ARG A 345 -15.01 -15.21 -13.29
N THR A 346 -14.62 -14.55 -14.38
CA THR A 346 -14.13 -15.22 -15.59
C THR A 346 -12.88 -16.07 -15.32
N TRP A 347 -11.96 -15.57 -14.49
CA TRP A 347 -10.79 -16.34 -14.09
C TRP A 347 -11.18 -17.57 -13.26
N GLY A 348 -12.09 -17.43 -12.29
CA GLY A 348 -12.60 -18.55 -11.49
C GLY A 348 -13.29 -19.62 -12.34
N GLU A 349 -14.18 -19.23 -13.25
CA GLU A 349 -14.83 -20.13 -14.22
C GLU A 349 -13.81 -20.89 -15.07
N GLY A 350 -12.66 -20.28 -15.38
CA GLY A 350 -11.60 -20.88 -16.16
C GLY A 350 -10.72 -21.91 -15.43
N LEU A 351 -10.70 -21.92 -14.09
CA LEU A 351 -9.89 -22.86 -13.31
C LEU A 351 -10.56 -24.24 -13.23
N ASP A 352 -11.77 -24.28 -12.69
CA ASP A 352 -12.46 -25.54 -12.35
C ASP A 352 -13.89 -25.60 -12.92
N GLY A 353 -14.28 -24.65 -13.77
CA GLY A 353 -15.65 -24.55 -14.31
C GLY A 353 -16.67 -23.96 -13.33
N GLU A 354 -16.26 -23.62 -12.11
CA GLU A 354 -17.14 -23.10 -11.05
C GLU A 354 -16.72 -21.71 -10.54
N VAL A 355 -17.73 -20.91 -10.22
CA VAL A 355 -17.55 -19.63 -9.53
C VAL A 355 -17.63 -19.86 -8.03
N LEU A 356 -16.52 -19.66 -7.33
CA LEU A 356 -16.47 -19.82 -5.88
C LEU A 356 -17.01 -18.56 -5.18
N ASP A 357 -18.19 -18.70 -4.56
CA ASP A 357 -18.81 -17.66 -3.73
C ASP A 357 -19.09 -18.19 -2.32
N PHE A 358 -18.01 -18.49 -1.60
CA PHE A 358 -18.12 -18.90 -0.20
C PHE A 358 -18.36 -17.70 0.71
N GLU A 359 -19.11 -17.93 1.79
CA GLU A 359 -19.22 -16.97 2.87
C GLU A 359 -17.89 -16.89 3.59
N ILE A 360 -17.28 -15.70 3.54
CA ILE A 360 -16.16 -15.38 4.40
C ILE A 360 -16.79 -14.86 5.68
N PRO A 361 -16.49 -15.47 6.84
CA PRO A 361 -17.03 -15.04 8.12
C PRO A 361 -16.39 -13.71 8.56
N LEU A 362 -16.64 -12.68 7.76
CA LEU A 362 -16.34 -11.31 8.09
C LEU A 362 -17.24 -10.91 9.24
N ILE A 363 -16.66 -10.21 10.19
CA ILE A 363 -17.39 -9.70 11.32
C ILE A 363 -18.25 -8.55 10.82
N VAL A 364 -19.50 -8.88 10.50
CA VAL A 364 -20.54 -7.91 10.21
C VAL A 364 -20.87 -7.24 11.52
N SER A 365 -20.38 -6.03 11.74
CA SER A 365 -20.94 -5.21 12.82
C SER A 365 -22.46 -5.13 12.59
N ASP A 366 -23.25 -5.36 13.62
CA ASP A 366 -24.73 -5.31 13.55
C ASP A 366 -25.28 -3.95 13.03
N ALA A 367 -24.41 -2.95 12.85
CA ALA A 367 -24.72 -1.70 12.14
C ALA A 367 -25.18 -1.91 10.69
N ILE A 368 -24.78 -2.99 10.01
CA ILE A 368 -25.23 -3.26 8.63
C ILE A 368 -26.72 -3.69 8.59
N LYS A 369 -27.28 -4.22 9.68
CA LYS A 369 -28.73 -4.48 9.78
C LYS A 369 -29.55 -3.20 9.97
N LEU A 370 -28.95 -2.10 10.44
CA LEU A 370 -29.63 -0.81 10.70
C LEU A 370 -29.50 0.22 9.57
N HIS A 371 -28.60 0.01 8.60
CA HIS A 371 -28.46 0.89 7.42
C HIS A 371 -29.39 0.55 6.25
N ALA A 372 -30.48 -0.18 6.49
CA ALA A 372 -31.63 -0.20 5.57
C ALA A 372 -32.36 1.16 5.50
N THR A 373 -32.00 2.12 6.36
CA THR A 373 -32.44 3.52 6.26
C THR A 373 -31.29 4.47 6.58
N SER A 374 -30.49 4.84 5.60
CA SER A 374 -29.50 5.92 5.74
C SER A 374 -30.16 7.31 5.77
N PRO A 375 -29.58 8.30 6.48
CA PRO A 375 -29.94 9.70 6.33
C PRO A 375 -29.62 10.16 4.90
N LYS A 376 -30.58 10.81 4.25
CA LYS A 376 -30.37 11.45 2.95
C LYS A 376 -29.33 12.58 3.10
N TRP A 377 -28.19 12.46 2.42
CA TRP A 377 -27.33 13.62 2.17
C TRP A 377 -28.14 14.68 1.42
N PRO A 378 -28.03 15.98 1.78
CA PRO A 378 -28.79 17.02 1.12
C PRO A 378 -28.35 17.10 -0.34
N LYS A 379 -29.29 16.82 -1.26
CA LYS A 379 -29.12 17.10 -2.67
C LYS A 379 -28.81 18.58 -2.81
N SER A 380 -27.70 18.92 -3.47
CA SER A 380 -27.48 20.26 -3.99
C SER A 380 -28.68 20.65 -4.86
N PRO A 381 -29.28 21.83 -4.67
CA PRO A 381 -30.40 22.25 -5.51
C PRO A 381 -29.87 22.50 -6.93
N LEU A 382 -30.49 21.81 -7.89
CA LEU A 382 -30.35 22.09 -9.31
C LEU A 382 -30.68 23.57 -9.60
N PRO A 383 -30.02 24.21 -10.58
CA PRO A 383 -30.39 25.57 -11.01
C PRO A 383 -31.85 25.58 -11.49
N ARG A 384 -32.63 26.56 -11.03
CA ARG A 384 -34.01 26.77 -11.51
C ARG A 384 -34.00 27.43 -12.89
N ASP A 385 -34.90 26.97 -13.74
CA ASP A 385 -35.23 27.53 -15.05
C ASP A 385 -35.76 28.97 -14.89
N PRO A 386 -35.28 29.98 -15.66
CA PRO A 386 -35.62 31.40 -15.48
C PRO A 386 -37.09 31.81 -15.75
N LYS A 387 -38.08 30.90 -15.76
CA LYS A 387 -39.45 31.20 -16.21
C LYS A 387 -40.57 31.11 -15.18
N ASP A 388 -40.29 30.88 -13.89
CA ASP A 388 -41.36 30.83 -12.88
C ASP A 388 -41.55 32.16 -12.11
N PRO A 389 -42.77 32.75 -12.09
CA PRO A 389 -43.07 33.98 -11.36
C PRO A 389 -43.34 33.74 -9.85
N PRO A 390 -43.16 34.76 -8.98
CA PRO A 390 -43.16 34.55 -7.52
C PRO A 390 -44.56 34.60 -6.90
N SER A 391 -44.93 33.58 -6.11
CA SER A 391 -46.08 33.63 -5.21
C SER A 391 -45.67 34.03 -3.78
N LYS A 392 -46.38 35.02 -3.24
CA LYS A 392 -46.19 35.67 -1.93
C LYS A 392 -46.68 34.83 -0.73
N ARG A 393 -46.17 35.21 0.47
CA ARG A 393 -46.68 35.03 1.86
C ARG A 393 -46.11 33.80 2.62
N ASP A 394 -45.66 33.86 3.89
CA ASP A 394 -45.68 34.89 4.94
C ASP A 394 -44.49 34.72 5.91
N CYS A 395 -44.07 35.82 6.54
CA CYS A 395 -43.02 35.91 7.55
C CYS A 395 -43.50 35.50 8.96
N CYS A 396 -42.69 34.77 9.73
CA CYS A 396 -42.58 34.95 11.18
C CYS A 396 -41.30 34.28 11.77
N LYS A 397 -40.62 34.99 12.67
CA LYS A 397 -39.28 34.71 13.26
C LYS A 397 -39.27 33.57 14.30
N PRO A 398 -38.11 32.91 14.57
CA PRO A 398 -37.99 31.87 15.60
C PRO A 398 -37.69 32.42 17.01
N LYS A 399 -38.21 31.75 18.04
CA LYS A 399 -37.81 31.88 19.46
C LYS A 399 -37.02 30.64 19.93
N PRO A 400 -36.06 30.78 20.86
CA PRO A 400 -35.26 29.65 21.36
C PRO A 400 -35.97 28.91 22.50
N LYS A 401 -35.77 27.59 22.61
CA LYS A 401 -36.13 26.78 23.78
C LYS A 401 -34.92 26.01 24.30
N THR A 402 -34.57 26.31 25.55
CA THR A 402 -33.68 25.59 26.45
C THR A 402 -34.39 24.35 27.01
N ILE A 403 -33.71 23.19 27.11
CA ILE A 403 -34.13 22.07 27.96
C ILE A 403 -32.93 21.56 28.76
N LEU A 404 -33.15 21.45 30.07
CA LEU A 404 -32.22 21.08 31.14
C LEU A 404 -31.86 19.58 31.14
N LEU A 405 -30.64 19.28 31.57
CA LEU A 405 -30.20 17.95 32.03
C LEU A 405 -30.32 17.85 33.56
N ALA A 406 -30.95 16.79 34.04
CA ALA A 406 -31.03 16.45 35.47
C ALA A 406 -30.13 15.24 35.78
N ARG A 407 -29.34 15.35 36.85
CA ARG A 407 -28.57 14.26 37.50
C ARG A 407 -29.43 13.59 38.58
N PRO A 408 -29.24 12.29 38.88
CA PRO A 408 -29.63 11.70 40.16
C PRO A 408 -28.51 11.75 41.20
N ALA A 409 -28.94 11.79 42.46
CA ALA A 409 -28.17 12.03 43.68
C ALA A 409 -27.52 10.76 44.29
N ALA A 410 -26.51 10.98 45.13
CA ALA A 410 -25.98 10.04 46.12
C ALA A 410 -26.35 10.53 47.54
N PRO A 411 -26.41 9.64 48.56
CA PRO A 411 -26.41 10.06 49.97
C PRO A 411 -25.25 9.47 50.80
N GLY A 412 -24.78 10.24 51.78
CA GLY A 412 -23.99 9.74 52.92
C GLY A 412 -22.97 10.74 53.48
N GLN A 413 -23.35 11.46 54.54
CA GLN A 413 -22.58 12.48 55.26
C GLN A 413 -21.48 11.89 56.18
N GLN A 414 -20.40 12.65 56.39
CA GLN A 414 -19.92 13.10 57.71
C GLN A 414 -18.80 14.16 57.56
N GLN A 415 -18.87 15.19 58.41
CA GLN A 415 -17.98 16.34 58.64
C GLN A 415 -17.76 16.41 60.18
N PRO A 416 -16.97 17.33 60.79
CA PRO A 416 -15.92 18.24 60.27
C PRO A 416 -14.66 18.32 61.19
N GLU A 417 -13.62 19.09 60.82
CA GLU A 417 -12.99 20.05 61.77
C GLU A 417 -12.20 21.15 61.03
N GLU A 418 -12.31 22.35 61.61
CA GLU A 418 -11.83 23.70 61.27
C GLU A 418 -10.29 23.87 61.43
N LEU A 419 -9.52 24.87 60.94
CA LEU A 419 -9.62 26.34 60.89
C LEU A 419 -8.58 26.90 59.87
N SER A 420 -8.80 28.11 59.34
CA SER A 420 -7.82 28.98 58.63
C SER A 420 -7.37 30.16 59.55
N PRO A 421 -6.64 31.24 59.14
CA PRO A 421 -5.81 31.56 57.94
C PRO A 421 -4.45 32.25 58.35
N PRO A 422 -3.94 33.35 57.72
CA PRO A 422 -3.01 33.40 56.58
C PRO A 422 -1.71 34.19 56.85
N VAL A 423 -0.65 34.01 56.03
CA VAL A 423 0.42 35.04 55.87
C VAL A 423 0.96 35.09 54.43
N GLN A 424 1.05 36.31 53.91
CA GLN A 424 1.65 36.73 52.64
C GLN A 424 3.18 36.67 52.70
N ASN A 425 3.87 36.29 51.62
CA ASN A 425 4.92 37.16 51.10
C ASN A 425 5.36 36.85 49.66
N THR A 426 5.78 37.92 49.01
CA THR A 426 6.25 38.12 47.65
C THR A 426 7.59 37.45 47.34
N GLY A 427 7.83 37.09 46.07
CA GLY A 427 9.17 36.81 45.57
C GLY A 427 9.22 36.28 44.13
N ARG A 428 9.34 37.20 43.16
CA ARG A 428 9.92 36.93 41.83
C ARG A 428 11.44 36.77 42.02
N ILE A 429 12.10 35.88 41.27
CA ILE A 429 13.44 36.08 40.65
C ILE A 429 13.77 34.83 39.78
N THR A 430 14.19 35.11 38.55
CA THR A 430 14.89 34.26 37.56
C THR A 430 16.26 33.79 38.05
N PHE A 431 16.79 32.62 37.62
CA PHE A 431 18.18 32.47 37.12
C PHE A 431 18.46 31.08 36.50
N SER A 432 19.39 31.10 35.56
CA SER A 432 20.07 30.03 34.81
C SER A 432 20.93 29.11 35.69
N MET A 433 21.14 27.84 35.32
CA MET A 433 22.38 27.10 35.61
C MET A 433 22.59 25.84 34.74
N THR A 434 23.60 25.92 33.89
CA THR A 434 24.79 25.06 33.72
C THR A 434 24.76 23.60 34.22
N CYS A 435 25.05 22.66 33.30
CA CYS A 435 25.40 21.27 33.62
C CYS A 435 26.86 21.13 34.06
N VAL A 436 27.09 20.34 35.11
CA VAL A 436 28.40 19.97 35.69
C VAL A 436 28.73 18.54 35.26
N PHE A 437 29.95 18.34 34.75
CA PHE A 437 30.57 17.02 34.53
C PHE A 437 31.15 16.50 35.85
N GLY A 438 30.94 15.21 36.14
CA GLY A 438 31.59 14.48 37.22
C GLY A 438 32.22 13.19 36.69
N GLU A 439 33.51 13.01 36.97
CA GLU A 439 34.35 11.86 36.61
C GLU A 439 34.48 10.83 37.75
N THR A 440 34.99 9.64 37.37
CA THR A 440 35.66 8.55 38.13
C THR A 440 34.83 7.31 38.55
N PRO A 441 35.45 6.11 38.71
CA PRO A 441 36.64 5.51 38.06
C PRO A 441 36.37 4.07 37.48
N ALA A 442 37.33 3.53 36.72
CA ALA A 442 37.30 2.20 36.09
C ALA A 442 37.64 1.04 37.06
N PRO A 443 37.10 -0.18 36.85
CA PRO A 443 37.56 -1.39 37.55
C PRO A 443 38.56 -2.21 36.70
N GLU A 444 39.42 -2.94 37.43
CA GLU A 444 40.60 -3.69 37.00
C GLU A 444 40.30 -5.02 36.28
N ASP A 445 41.25 -5.43 35.41
CA ASP A 445 41.28 -6.70 34.65
C ASP A 445 41.54 -7.94 35.53
N PRO A 446 40.96 -9.11 35.20
CA PRO A 446 41.52 -10.40 35.55
C PRO A 446 42.26 -11.07 34.37
N THR A 447 43.40 -11.69 34.67
CA THR A 447 44.30 -12.45 33.79
C THR A 447 43.69 -13.74 33.21
N PRO A 448 44.24 -14.27 32.09
CA PRO A 448 43.59 -15.27 31.23
C PRO A 448 43.87 -16.73 31.64
N ALA A 449 42.86 -17.59 31.51
CA ALA A 449 43.01 -19.04 31.48
C ALA A 449 42.77 -19.55 30.04
N GLU A 450 43.66 -20.44 29.60
CA GLU A 450 43.72 -21.10 28.29
C GLU A 450 42.43 -21.86 27.91
N LEU A 451 41.96 -21.70 26.68
CA LEU A 451 41.14 -22.67 25.93
C LEU A 451 41.37 -22.46 24.42
N GLU A 452 41.53 -23.56 23.70
CA GLU A 452 42.06 -23.72 22.33
C GLU A 452 41.22 -23.05 21.21
N PRO A 453 41.84 -22.69 20.06
CA PRO A 453 41.14 -22.05 18.95
C PRO A 453 40.40 -23.05 18.03
N PRO A 454 39.22 -22.70 17.48
CA PRO A 454 38.59 -23.44 16.39
C PRO A 454 39.28 -23.17 15.04
N ALA A 455 39.22 -24.18 14.16
CA ALA A 455 39.95 -24.33 12.90
C ALA A 455 39.72 -23.21 11.85
N GLU A 456 40.79 -22.89 11.12
CA GLU A 456 40.84 -21.97 9.97
C GLU A 456 40.08 -22.51 8.74
N GLU A 457 39.24 -21.66 8.13
CA GLU A 457 38.77 -21.84 6.74
C GLU A 457 39.80 -21.26 5.73
N PRO A 458 40.02 -21.91 4.57
CA PRO A 458 41.06 -21.53 3.63
C PRO A 458 40.67 -20.34 2.72
N PRO A 459 41.66 -19.55 2.24
CA PRO A 459 41.42 -18.30 1.51
C PRO A 459 40.94 -18.52 0.06
N SER A 460 39.94 -17.74 -0.35
CA SER A 460 39.44 -17.70 -1.73
C SER A 460 40.45 -17.03 -2.68
N LYS A 461 40.82 -17.75 -3.74
CA LYS A 461 41.74 -17.29 -4.79
C LYS A 461 41.04 -16.26 -5.70
N ARG A 462 41.61 -15.06 -5.79
CA ARG A 462 41.37 -14.09 -6.88
C ARG A 462 41.86 -14.68 -8.20
N LEU A 463 40.96 -14.94 -9.15
CA LEU A 463 41.33 -15.21 -10.54
C LEU A 463 41.77 -13.91 -11.23
N LYS A 464 43.06 -13.82 -11.56
CA LYS A 464 43.59 -12.96 -12.63
C LYS A 464 43.53 -13.77 -13.93
N ILE A 465 42.76 -13.29 -14.90
CA ILE A 465 42.83 -13.81 -16.26
C ILE A 465 44.05 -13.17 -16.93
N VAL A 466 45.09 -13.98 -17.13
CA VAL A 466 46.24 -13.69 -17.98
C VAL A 466 46.08 -14.53 -19.23
N THR A 467 46.05 -13.87 -20.38
CA THR A 467 46.04 -14.48 -21.71
C THR A 467 47.41 -15.05 -22.04
N THR A 468 47.47 -16.35 -22.32
CA THR A 468 48.55 -16.97 -23.11
C THR A 468 47.91 -17.94 -24.09
N GLY A 469 48.07 -17.67 -25.38
CA GLY A 469 47.73 -18.59 -26.45
C GLY A 469 48.75 -19.73 -26.55
N THR A 470 48.32 -20.83 -27.17
CA THR A 470 49.10 -21.62 -28.13
C THR A 470 48.17 -22.55 -28.90
N ASP A 471 48.61 -22.85 -30.10
CA ASP A 471 47.90 -23.38 -31.26
C ASP A 471 47.31 -24.79 -31.11
N GLU A 472 46.25 -25.10 -31.87
CA GLU A 472 46.33 -26.05 -33.00
C GLU A 472 45.01 -26.16 -33.82
N LYS A 473 45.13 -25.78 -35.10
CA LYS A 473 44.50 -26.25 -36.35
C LYS A 473 43.08 -26.83 -36.38
N ALA A 474 42.25 -26.22 -37.24
CA ALA A 474 41.61 -26.88 -38.38
C ALA A 474 41.14 -25.84 -39.43
N ASP A 475 41.43 -26.15 -40.70
CA ASP A 475 41.06 -25.46 -41.95
C ASP A 475 39.52 -25.26 -42.07
N GLU A 476 38.91 -24.41 -42.91
CA GLU A 476 39.22 -24.02 -44.30
C GLU A 476 38.22 -22.90 -44.72
N LYS A 477 38.68 -21.99 -45.61
CA LYS A 477 37.93 -21.16 -46.59
C LYS A 477 36.77 -20.25 -46.14
N VAL A 478 36.92 -18.93 -46.33
CA VAL A 478 36.26 -18.13 -47.40
C VAL A 478 37.05 -16.83 -47.62
N ASP A 479 37.17 -16.45 -48.89
CA ASP A 479 37.96 -15.38 -49.49
C ASP A 479 37.71 -13.95 -48.97
N GLY A 480 38.81 -13.22 -48.79
CA GLY A 480 39.16 -12.10 -49.68
C GLY A 480 38.57 -10.71 -49.43
N LEU A 481 39.49 -9.78 -49.11
CA LEU A 481 39.48 -8.32 -49.36
C LEU A 481 38.59 -7.51 -48.39
N GLY A 482 39.04 -6.50 -47.64
CA GLY A 482 40.19 -5.61 -47.74
C GLY A 482 39.70 -4.17 -47.51
N PHE A 483 40.46 -3.39 -46.73
CA PHE A 483 40.49 -1.91 -46.64
C PHE A 483 39.52 -1.14 -45.71
N GLN A 484 40.17 -0.59 -44.66
CA GLN A 484 40.32 0.82 -44.25
C GLN A 484 39.12 1.71 -43.85
N ASP A 485 39.40 2.45 -42.78
CA ASP A 485 38.70 3.59 -42.17
C ASP A 485 38.23 4.68 -43.15
N VAL A 486 37.16 5.39 -42.76
CA VAL A 486 37.11 6.85 -42.50
C VAL A 486 35.68 7.38 -42.67
N TRP A 487 35.30 8.21 -41.70
CA TRP A 487 34.16 9.11 -41.57
C TRP A 487 33.53 9.69 -42.84
N GLY A 488 32.20 9.83 -42.83
CA GLY A 488 31.49 10.71 -43.76
C GLY A 488 29.96 10.63 -43.72
N SER A 489 29.36 11.46 -42.87
CA SER A 489 28.00 12.04 -42.94
C SER A 489 26.99 11.52 -43.98
N LYS A 490 25.80 11.11 -43.51
CA LYS A 490 24.54 11.45 -44.19
C LYS A 490 23.38 11.55 -43.19
N LYS A 491 22.93 12.80 -42.97
CA LYS A 491 21.58 13.12 -42.50
C LYS A 491 20.58 12.61 -43.54
N GLN A 492 19.56 11.89 -43.10
CA GLN A 492 18.31 11.79 -43.85
C GLN A 492 17.14 11.96 -42.89
N MET A 493 16.29 12.93 -43.25
CA MET A 493 15.11 13.38 -42.53
C MET A 493 14.04 12.29 -42.51
N ALA A 494 13.46 12.04 -41.34
CA ALA A 494 12.22 11.27 -41.18
C ALA A 494 11.09 12.18 -40.66
N SER A 495 9.89 11.93 -41.17
CA SER A 495 8.73 12.85 -41.18
C SER A 495 8.10 13.16 -39.80
N PRO A 496 7.35 14.27 -39.68
CA PRO A 496 6.74 14.70 -38.41
C PRO A 496 5.38 14.02 -38.20
N ASN A 497 5.35 12.78 -37.70
CA ASN A 497 4.11 12.23 -37.14
C ASN A 497 4.28 11.18 -36.02
N SER A 498 5.47 11.12 -35.39
CA SER A 498 5.75 10.17 -34.29
C SER A 498 5.97 10.82 -32.92
N ARG A 499 5.66 12.11 -32.76
CA ARG A 499 5.94 12.86 -31.51
C ARG A 499 4.95 12.63 -30.35
N ARG A 500 3.79 11.97 -30.55
CA ARG A 500 2.80 11.79 -29.47
C ARG A 500 3.02 10.60 -28.53
N ASN A 501 3.94 9.68 -28.83
CA ASN A 501 4.24 8.54 -27.95
C ASN A 501 5.56 8.66 -27.18
N LYS A 502 6.36 9.72 -27.40
CA LYS A 502 7.64 9.91 -26.70
C LYS A 502 7.50 10.64 -25.36
N ASP A 503 6.49 11.49 -25.21
CA ASP A 503 6.30 12.26 -23.96
C ASP A 503 5.72 11.39 -22.82
N MET A 504 5.13 10.24 -23.15
CA MET A 504 4.75 9.22 -22.15
C MET A 504 5.92 8.30 -21.77
N LEU A 505 6.99 8.24 -22.58
CA LEU A 505 8.15 7.38 -22.34
C LEU A 505 9.25 8.07 -21.52
N TRP A 506 9.36 9.39 -21.55
CA TRP A 506 10.34 10.13 -20.73
C TRP A 506 9.90 10.30 -19.27
N SER A 507 8.60 10.30 -19.00
CA SER A 507 8.00 10.25 -17.65
C SER A 507 7.95 8.82 -17.08
N LEU A 508 8.52 7.86 -17.80
CA LEU A 508 8.61 6.47 -17.40
C LEU A 508 9.99 6.08 -16.86
N ILE A 509 10.95 6.99 -16.63
CA ILE A 509 12.23 6.62 -15.98
C ILE A 509 11.93 6.12 -14.55
N TRP A 510 11.83 4.80 -14.34
CA TRP A 510 11.34 4.15 -13.11
C TRP A 510 12.23 3.01 -12.62
#